data_AF-A0A9W7AQ67-F1
#
_entry.id   AF-A0A9W7AQ67-F1
#
_cell.length_a   1.000
_cell.length_b   1.000
_cell.length_c   1.000
_cell.angle_alpha   90.00
_cell.angle_beta   90.00
_cell.angle_gamma   90.00
#
_symmetry.space_group_name_H-M   'P 1'
#
loop_
_entity.id
_entity.type
_entity.pdbx_description
1 polymer ?
#
loop_
_entity_poly.entity_id
_entity_poly.type
_entity_poly.pdbx_seq_one_letter_code
_entity_poly.pdbx_strand_id
1 'polypeptide(L)'
;PPPPLQRFDQIKINPPRFFAVWTIQGAWVTLTAISVFVVNSYGATDDKPINGVDVLGYIVWVVGFGIEVTADNQKSNFAANPNNKGKWIDEGLWYYSRHPNYFGEMSLWLGQFIAASSTLQGAQWACVISPIFVFFLLMKISGVPMLESRGNEKWGSDPNYRLYMANTHVLLILPKGKKTLENIESPLVPQQTSQV
;
A
#
# COMPACT_ATOMS: atom_id res chain seq x y z
N PRO A 1 21.81 0.57 13.94
CA PRO A 1 21.72 -0.46 12.88
C PRO A 1 22.40 0.04 11.61
N PRO A 2 23.09 -0.81 10.83
CA PRO A 2 23.73 -0.36 9.59
C PRO A 2 22.68 0.08 8.55
N PRO A 3 23.02 1.04 7.66
CA PRO A 3 22.16 1.51 6.59
C PRO A 3 21.67 0.36 5.67
N PRO A 4 20.52 0.54 4.97
CA PRO A 4 19.85 -0.53 4.23
C PRO A 4 20.74 -1.29 3.23
N LEU A 5 21.63 -0.57 2.54
CA LEU A 5 22.56 -1.14 1.56
C LEU A 5 23.56 -2.12 2.22
N GLN A 6 24.08 -1.79 3.40
CA GLN A 6 25.04 -2.65 4.12
C GLN A 6 24.42 -3.96 4.63
N ARG A 7 23.10 -4.02 4.84
CA ARG A 7 22.41 -5.28 5.22
C ARG A 7 22.33 -6.26 4.06
N PHE A 8 22.20 -5.76 2.83
CA PHE A 8 22.11 -6.60 1.64
C PHE A 8 23.47 -7.18 1.25
N ASP A 9 24.55 -6.45 1.54
CA ASP A 9 25.92 -6.90 1.29
C ASP A 9 26.26 -8.17 2.08
N GLN A 10 25.73 -8.32 3.30
CA GLN A 10 25.92 -9.52 4.12
C GLN A 10 25.17 -10.75 3.57
N ILE A 11 24.07 -10.54 2.82
CA ILE A 11 23.26 -11.64 2.27
C ILE A 11 23.96 -12.25 1.05
N LYS A 12 24.66 -11.44 0.24
CA LYS A 12 25.36 -11.88 -0.98
C LYS A 12 26.53 -12.84 -0.72
N ILE A 13 27.09 -12.81 0.48
CA ILE A 13 28.28 -13.60 0.86
C ILE A 13 27.90 -15.06 1.13
N ASN A 14 26.62 -15.35 1.40
CA ASN A 14 26.13 -16.70 1.69
C ASN A 14 25.24 -17.20 0.54
N PRO A 15 25.75 -18.05 -0.39
CA PRO A 15 25.02 -18.44 -1.58
C PRO A 15 23.66 -19.11 -1.30
N PRO A 16 23.52 -20.04 -0.33
CA PRO A 16 22.21 -20.58 0.04
C PRO A 16 21.21 -19.54 0.53
N ARG A 17 21.64 -18.60 1.38
CA ARG A 17 20.76 -17.53 1.90
C ARG A 17 20.35 -16.57 0.79
N PHE A 18 21.29 -16.22 -0.09
CA PHE A 18 21.01 -15.40 -1.26
C PHE A 18 20.01 -16.09 -2.19
N PHE A 19 20.22 -17.37 -2.50
CA PHE A 19 19.33 -18.15 -3.35
C PHE A 19 17.91 -18.25 -2.77
N ALA A 20 17.77 -18.43 -1.45
CA ALA A 20 16.48 -18.45 -0.78
C ALA A 20 15.74 -17.11 -0.93
N VAL A 21 16.40 -15.99 -0.64
CA VAL A 21 15.80 -14.65 -0.79
C VAL A 21 15.43 -14.38 -2.25
N TRP A 22 16.30 -14.73 -3.20
CA TRP A 22 16.04 -14.57 -4.62
C TRP A 22 14.82 -15.37 -5.07
N THR A 23 14.70 -16.63 -4.64
CA THR A 23 13.56 -17.49 -4.96
C THR A 23 12.26 -16.94 -4.37
N ILE A 24 12.30 -16.42 -3.13
CA ILE A 24 11.13 -15.80 -2.50
C ILE A 24 10.68 -14.55 -3.29
N GLN A 25 11.63 -13.71 -3.73
CA GLN A 25 11.31 -12.53 -4.56
C GLN A 25 10.72 -12.94 -5.92
N GLY A 26 11.27 -13.98 -6.55
CA GLY A 26 10.72 -14.52 -7.80
C GLY A 26 9.30 -15.05 -7.62
N ALA A 27 9.07 -15.84 -6.57
CA ALA A 27 7.74 -16.35 -6.23
C ALA A 27 6.74 -15.24 -5.95
N TRP A 28 7.17 -14.19 -5.24
CA TRP A 28 6.37 -13.00 -4.98
C TRP A 28 5.92 -12.32 -6.27
N VAL A 29 6.87 -11.97 -7.15
CA VAL A 29 6.56 -11.32 -8.44
C VAL A 29 5.66 -12.19 -9.30
N THR A 30 5.87 -13.52 -9.26
CA THR A 30 5.05 -14.47 -10.00
C THR A 30 3.61 -14.48 -9.49
N LEU A 31 3.43 -14.45 -8.17
CA LEU A 31 2.11 -14.47 -7.55
C LEU A 31 1.33 -13.19 -7.83
N THR A 32 1.99 -12.02 -7.85
CA THR A 32 1.34 -10.76 -8.21
C THR A 32 1.02 -10.69 -9.70
N ALA A 33 1.88 -11.23 -10.57
CA ALA A 33 1.68 -11.26 -12.02
C ALA A 33 0.77 -12.40 -12.52
N ILE A 34 0.26 -13.28 -11.65
CA ILE A 34 -0.45 -14.49 -12.06
C ILE A 34 -1.66 -14.23 -12.97
N SER A 35 -2.40 -13.14 -12.76
CA SER A 35 -3.54 -12.77 -13.64
C SER A 35 -3.07 -12.50 -15.07
N VAL A 36 -1.92 -11.85 -15.24
CA VAL A 36 -1.32 -11.59 -16.57
C VAL A 36 -0.86 -12.91 -17.19
N PHE A 37 -0.21 -13.78 -16.42
CA PHE A 37 0.24 -15.08 -16.93
C PHE A 37 -0.91 -15.99 -17.34
N VAL A 38 -2.00 -16.01 -16.57
CA VAL A 38 -3.20 -16.79 -16.92
C VAL A 38 -3.79 -16.29 -18.23
N VAL A 39 -3.96 -14.97 -18.40
CA VAL A 39 -4.50 -14.39 -19.63
C VAL A 39 -3.57 -14.63 -20.83
N ASN A 40 -2.24 -14.56 -20.66
CA ASN A 40 -1.28 -14.77 -21.74
C ASN A 40 -0.93 -16.25 -22.01
N SER A 41 -1.43 -17.17 -21.18
CA SER A 41 -1.25 -18.62 -21.40
C SER A 41 -2.19 -19.18 -22.48
N TYR A 42 -3.18 -18.40 -22.89
CA TYR A 42 -4.05 -18.73 -24.00
C TYR A 42 -3.35 -18.53 -25.34
N GLY A 43 -3.47 -19.51 -26.24
CA GLY A 43 -3.11 -19.32 -27.65
C GLY A 43 -4.12 -18.39 -28.34
N ALA A 44 -3.70 -17.76 -29.44
CA ALA A 44 -4.44 -16.75 -30.23
C ALA A 44 -5.81 -17.19 -30.82
N THR A 45 -6.34 -18.35 -30.41
CA THR A 45 -7.58 -18.94 -30.94
C THR A 45 -8.83 -18.56 -30.15
N ASP A 46 -8.70 -17.83 -29.04
CA ASP A 46 -9.81 -17.45 -28.15
C ASP A 46 -9.82 -15.93 -27.85
N ASP A 47 -9.33 -15.13 -28.82
CA ASP A 47 -9.28 -13.67 -28.73
C ASP A 47 -10.69 -13.08 -28.67
N LYS A 48 -11.14 -12.80 -27.45
CA LYS A 48 -12.38 -12.06 -27.19
C LYS A 48 -12.13 -10.56 -27.45
N PRO A 49 -13.09 -9.85 -28.08
CA PRO A 49 -12.97 -8.41 -28.22
C PRO A 49 -12.98 -7.74 -26.83
N ILE A 50 -12.27 -6.61 -26.73
CA ILE A 50 -12.30 -5.75 -25.55
C ILE A 50 -13.75 -5.35 -25.25
N ASN A 51 -14.17 -5.56 -24.02
CA ASN A 51 -15.50 -5.22 -23.52
C ASN A 51 -15.43 -4.22 -22.35
N GLY A 52 -16.59 -3.85 -21.80
CA GLY A 52 -16.67 -2.84 -20.74
C GLY A 52 -15.94 -3.22 -19.44
N VAL A 53 -15.78 -4.51 -19.14
CA VAL A 53 -15.05 -4.97 -17.95
C VAL A 53 -13.55 -4.73 -18.11
N ASP A 54 -13.01 -4.96 -19.31
CA ASP A 54 -11.62 -4.66 -19.63
C ASP A 54 -11.34 -3.17 -19.46
N VAL A 55 -12.20 -2.32 -20.04
CA VAL A 55 -12.10 -0.86 -19.94
C VAL A 55 -12.17 -0.41 -18.48
N LEU A 56 -13.09 -0.96 -17.68
CA LEU A 56 -13.17 -0.67 -16.25
C LEU A 56 -11.87 -1.05 -15.51
N GLY A 57 -11.34 -2.24 -15.77
CA GLY A 57 -10.08 -2.70 -15.18
C GLY A 57 -8.91 -1.78 -15.51
N TYR A 58 -8.78 -1.37 -16.78
CA TYR A 58 -7.76 -0.41 -17.20
C TYR A 58 -7.96 0.98 -16.61
N ILE A 59 -9.20 1.48 -16.46
CA ILE A 59 -9.46 2.76 -15.79
C ILE A 59 -8.98 2.69 -14.33
N VAL A 60 -9.37 1.62 -13.60
CA VAL A 60 -8.95 1.41 -12.21
C VAL A 60 -7.42 1.32 -12.13
N TRP A 61 -6.77 0.64 -13.07
CA TRP A 61 -5.32 0.54 -13.16
C TRP A 61 -4.65 1.91 -13.37
N VAL A 62 -5.10 2.69 -14.36
CA VAL A 62 -4.53 4.00 -14.70
C VAL A 62 -4.70 4.98 -13.54
N VAL A 63 -5.86 4.99 -12.90
CA VAL A 63 -6.11 5.84 -11.72
C VAL A 63 -5.23 5.42 -10.55
N GLY A 64 -5.11 4.11 -10.28
CA GLY A 64 -4.24 3.58 -9.23
C GLY A 64 -2.77 3.96 -9.45
N PHE A 65 -2.27 3.74 -10.67
CA PHE A 65 -0.92 4.12 -11.06
C PHE A 65 -0.68 5.63 -10.95
N GLY A 66 -1.63 6.46 -11.40
CA GLY A 66 -1.54 7.91 -11.27
C GLY A 66 -1.46 8.38 -9.82
N ILE A 67 -2.24 7.76 -8.92
CA ILE A 67 -2.18 8.03 -7.48
C ILE A 67 -0.82 7.63 -6.90
N GLU A 68 -0.33 6.43 -7.22
CA GLU A 68 0.95 5.92 -6.72
C GLU A 68 2.11 6.82 -7.12
N VAL A 69 2.24 7.10 -8.43
CA VAL A 69 3.30 7.96 -8.97
C VAL A 69 3.23 9.35 -8.36
N THR A 70 2.03 9.92 -8.21
CA THR A 70 1.86 11.25 -7.60
C THR A 70 2.28 11.24 -6.13
N ALA A 71 1.85 10.24 -5.36
CA ALA A 71 2.18 10.11 -3.95
C ALA A 71 3.69 9.94 -3.72
N ASP A 72 4.34 9.11 -4.51
CA ASP A 72 5.78 8.86 -4.40
C ASP A 72 6.61 10.07 -4.85
N ASN A 73 6.17 10.78 -5.89
CA ASN A 73 6.78 12.06 -6.29
C ASN A 73 6.65 13.12 -5.20
N GLN A 74 5.47 13.27 -4.59
CA GLN A 74 5.25 14.17 -3.45
C GLN A 74 6.20 13.84 -2.29
N LYS A 75 6.28 12.56 -1.91
CA LYS A 75 7.16 12.09 -0.84
C LYS A 75 8.63 12.32 -1.14
N SER A 76 9.05 12.08 -2.38
CA SER A 76 10.44 12.26 -2.82
C SER A 76 10.84 13.73 -2.81
N ASN A 77 9.99 14.61 -3.33
CA ASN A 77 10.20 16.06 -3.32
C ASN A 77 10.22 16.60 -1.88
N PHE A 78 9.30 16.13 -1.03
CA PHE A 78 9.27 16.51 0.38
C PHE A 78 10.57 16.13 1.09
N ALA A 79 11.08 14.91 0.88
CA ALA A 79 12.31 14.41 1.50
C ALA A 79 13.57 15.10 0.97
N ALA A 80 13.58 15.55 -0.29
CA ALA A 80 14.70 16.26 -0.90
C ALA A 80 14.89 17.68 -0.34
N ASN A 81 13.82 18.30 0.19
CA ASN A 81 13.89 19.65 0.75
C ASN A 81 14.58 19.66 2.13
N PRO A 82 15.71 20.37 2.31
CA PRO A 82 16.40 20.44 3.60
C PRO A 82 15.55 20.99 4.75
N ASN A 83 14.55 21.84 4.47
CA ASN A 83 13.64 22.43 5.46
C ASN A 83 12.64 21.41 6.04
N ASN A 84 12.54 20.23 5.42
CA ASN A 84 11.68 19.14 5.83
C ASN A 84 12.43 18.06 6.61
N LYS A 85 13.72 18.25 6.89
CA LYS A 85 14.50 17.32 7.71
C LYS A 85 13.83 17.10 9.06
N GLY A 86 13.61 15.83 9.39
CA GLY A 86 12.98 15.43 10.64
C GLY A 86 11.46 15.61 10.69
N LYS A 87 10.80 16.04 9.61
CA LYS A 87 9.34 16.17 9.54
C LYS A 87 8.72 14.97 8.81
N TRP A 88 7.43 14.73 9.03
CA TRP A 88 6.62 13.83 8.21
C TRP A 88 5.89 14.64 7.14
N ILE A 89 5.55 13.98 6.04
CA ILE A 89 4.75 14.58 4.97
C ILE A 89 3.27 14.58 5.37
N ASP A 90 2.62 15.73 5.25
CA ASP A 90 1.18 15.89 5.49
C ASP A 90 0.49 16.79 4.45
N GLU A 91 1.11 16.94 3.28
CA GLU A 91 0.65 17.74 2.14
C GLU A 91 0.23 16.87 0.95
N GLY A 92 -0.54 17.45 0.01
CA GLY A 92 -0.98 16.74 -1.19
C GLY A 92 -1.85 15.53 -0.87
N LEU A 93 -1.56 14.37 -1.47
CA LEU A 93 -2.30 13.13 -1.20
C LEU A 93 -2.08 12.62 0.23
N TRP A 94 -0.91 12.91 0.81
CA TRP A 94 -0.53 12.52 2.17
C TRP A 94 -1.30 13.28 3.25
N TYR A 95 -1.97 14.37 2.87
CA TYR A 95 -2.94 15.06 3.71
C TYR A 95 -4.22 14.22 3.89
N TYR A 96 -4.69 13.54 2.85
CA TYR A 96 -5.97 12.82 2.86
C TYR A 96 -5.83 11.36 3.28
N SER A 97 -4.68 10.76 3.02
CA SER A 97 -4.37 9.37 3.36
C SER A 97 -2.95 9.27 3.92
N ARG A 98 -2.72 8.38 4.88
CA ARG A 98 -1.38 8.10 5.42
C ARG A 98 -0.53 7.24 4.50
N HIS A 99 -1.16 6.49 3.60
CA HIS A 99 -0.50 5.62 2.63
C HIS A 99 -1.19 5.68 1.25
N PRO A 100 -1.23 6.88 0.60
CA PRO A 100 -1.87 7.02 -0.70
C PRO A 100 -1.19 6.22 -1.79
N ASN A 101 0.13 6.02 -1.68
CA ASN A 101 0.89 5.18 -2.61
C ASN A 101 0.43 3.71 -2.54
N TYR A 102 0.21 3.16 -1.35
CA TYR A 102 -0.32 1.80 -1.20
C TYR A 102 -1.77 1.67 -1.67
N PHE A 103 -2.58 2.72 -1.55
CA PHE A 103 -3.90 2.74 -2.17
C PHE A 103 -3.79 2.61 -3.69
N GLY A 104 -2.89 3.39 -4.32
CA GLY A 104 -2.61 3.31 -5.75
C GLY A 104 -2.13 1.92 -6.19
N GLU A 105 -1.15 1.37 -5.46
CA GLU A 105 -0.63 0.02 -5.70
C GLU A 105 -1.73 -1.04 -5.56
N MET A 106 -2.57 -0.97 -4.53
CA MET A 106 -3.70 -1.89 -4.40
C MET A 106 -4.72 -1.75 -5.54
N SER A 107 -5.01 -0.53 -5.96
CA SER A 107 -5.91 -0.26 -7.08
C SER A 107 -5.36 -0.81 -8.39
N LEU A 108 -4.05 -0.71 -8.68
CA LEU A 108 -3.51 -1.21 -9.93
C LEU A 108 -3.60 -2.74 -10.04
N TRP A 109 -3.27 -3.48 -8.96
CA TRP A 109 -3.38 -4.93 -8.98
C TRP A 109 -4.84 -5.40 -9.06
N LEU A 110 -5.76 -4.66 -8.42
CA LEU A 110 -7.19 -4.90 -8.57
C LEU A 110 -7.67 -4.63 -10.00
N GLY A 111 -7.27 -3.51 -10.60
CA GLY A 111 -7.61 -3.15 -11.98
C GLY A 111 -7.11 -4.18 -12.99
N GLN A 112 -5.89 -4.68 -12.79
CA GLN A 112 -5.32 -5.80 -13.57
C GLN A 112 -6.18 -7.05 -13.46
N PHE A 113 -6.61 -7.43 -12.26
CA PHE A 113 -7.49 -8.59 -12.07
C PHE A 113 -8.87 -8.38 -12.70
N ILE A 114 -9.47 -7.18 -12.56
CA ILE A 114 -10.75 -6.85 -13.19
C ILE A 114 -10.64 -6.99 -14.72
N ALA A 115 -9.59 -6.45 -15.33
CA ALA A 115 -9.37 -6.62 -16.76
C ALA A 115 -9.21 -8.10 -17.16
N ALA A 116 -8.43 -8.87 -16.40
CA ALA A 116 -8.28 -10.30 -16.65
C ALA A 116 -9.61 -11.07 -16.51
N SER A 117 -10.49 -10.65 -15.59
CA SER A 117 -11.72 -11.37 -15.22
C SER A 117 -12.70 -11.61 -16.37
N SER A 118 -12.64 -10.80 -17.42
CA SER A 118 -13.49 -10.92 -18.61
C SER A 118 -13.22 -12.22 -19.41
N THR A 119 -12.04 -12.80 -19.27
CA THR A 119 -11.60 -13.99 -20.01
C THR A 119 -11.49 -15.24 -19.14
N LEU A 120 -11.57 -15.12 -17.80
CA LEU A 120 -11.37 -16.22 -16.87
C LEU A 120 -12.52 -17.25 -16.89
N GLN A 121 -12.15 -18.52 -16.81
CA GLN A 121 -13.07 -19.65 -16.78
C GLN A 121 -12.65 -20.69 -15.71
N GLY A 122 -13.63 -21.29 -15.04
CA GLY A 122 -13.41 -22.39 -14.09
C GLY A 122 -12.36 -22.07 -13.01
N ALA A 123 -11.32 -22.91 -12.93
CA ALA A 123 -10.26 -22.79 -11.91
C ALA A 123 -9.42 -21.50 -12.02
N GLN A 124 -9.47 -20.79 -13.15
CA GLN A 124 -8.64 -19.60 -13.39
C GLN A 124 -9.02 -18.39 -12.54
N TRP A 125 -10.25 -18.38 -12.01
CA TRP A 125 -10.67 -17.41 -11.00
C TRP A 125 -9.78 -17.43 -9.75
N ALA A 126 -9.00 -18.50 -9.53
CA ALA A 126 -7.96 -18.55 -8.52
C ALA A 126 -6.92 -17.41 -8.64
N CYS A 127 -6.75 -16.78 -9.81
CA CYS A 127 -5.85 -15.63 -9.97
C CYS A 127 -6.28 -14.38 -9.18
N VAL A 128 -7.50 -14.36 -8.59
CA VAL A 128 -7.90 -13.37 -7.57
C VAL A 128 -6.97 -13.36 -6.35
N ILE A 129 -6.19 -14.42 -6.16
CA ILE A 129 -5.15 -14.48 -5.13
C ILE A 129 -4.11 -13.36 -5.30
N SER A 130 -3.87 -12.87 -6.53
CA SER A 130 -2.91 -11.78 -6.77
C SER A 130 -3.27 -10.50 -6.00
N PRO A 131 -4.42 -9.85 -6.26
CA PRO A 131 -4.78 -8.64 -5.53
C PRO A 131 -4.96 -8.91 -4.03
N ILE A 132 -5.50 -10.06 -3.62
CA ILE A 132 -5.64 -10.42 -2.19
C ILE A 132 -4.26 -10.49 -1.50
N PHE A 133 -3.29 -11.11 -2.17
CA PHE A 133 -1.93 -11.25 -1.67
C PHE A 133 -1.27 -9.88 -1.49
N VAL A 134 -1.35 -8.99 -2.49
CA VAL A 134 -0.79 -7.63 -2.38
C VAL A 134 -1.45 -6.85 -1.25
N PHE A 135 -2.78 -6.87 -1.16
CA PHE A 135 -3.51 -6.22 -0.07
C PHE A 135 -3.05 -6.70 1.29
N PHE A 136 -2.92 -8.02 1.46
CA PHE A 136 -2.48 -8.63 2.72
C PHE A 136 -1.06 -8.18 3.09
N LEU A 137 -0.12 -8.23 2.15
CA LEU A 137 1.27 -7.85 2.38
C LEU A 137 1.40 -6.39 2.79
N LEU A 138 0.74 -5.49 2.06
CA LEU A 138 0.79 -4.06 2.33
C LEU A 138 0.09 -3.72 3.65
N MET A 139 -1.04 -4.34 3.96
CA MET A 139 -1.80 -3.99 5.17
C MET A 139 -1.30 -4.67 6.44
N LYS A 140 -0.67 -5.85 6.34
CA LYS A 140 -0.39 -6.70 7.53
C LYS A 140 1.07 -7.05 7.73
N ILE A 141 1.90 -7.06 6.70
CA ILE A 141 3.28 -7.54 6.81
C ILE A 141 4.27 -6.39 6.62
N SER A 142 4.53 -6.00 5.37
CA SER A 142 5.66 -5.15 5.02
C SER A 142 5.31 -3.69 4.80
N GLY A 143 4.04 -3.39 4.53
CA GLY A 143 3.61 -2.03 4.18
C GLY A 143 3.34 -1.14 5.39
N VAL A 144 2.06 -1.00 5.74
CA VAL A 144 1.55 -0.05 6.74
C VAL A 144 2.16 -0.27 8.13
N PRO A 145 2.14 -1.48 8.74
CA PRO A 145 2.56 -1.63 10.13
C PRO A 145 4.03 -1.26 10.37
N MET A 146 4.90 -1.64 9.43
CA MET A 146 6.33 -1.34 9.53
C MET A 146 6.62 0.16 9.37
N LEU A 147 5.92 0.84 8.46
CA LEU A 147 6.10 2.28 8.26
C LEU A 147 5.52 3.09 9.42
N GLU A 148 4.33 2.75 9.90
CA GLU A 148 3.70 3.44 11.04
C GLU A 148 4.53 3.24 12.32
N SER A 149 5.06 2.04 12.55
CA SER A 149 5.97 1.76 13.68
C SER A 149 7.21 2.65 13.64
N ARG A 150 7.90 2.75 12.50
CA ARG A 150 9.06 3.64 12.32
C ARG A 150 8.70 5.12 12.44
N GLY A 151 7.52 5.50 11.98
CA GLY A 151 7.02 6.87 12.13
C GLY A 151 6.76 7.20 13.60
N ASN A 152 6.17 6.26 14.34
CA ASN A 152 5.90 6.41 15.76
C ASN A 152 7.19 6.47 16.60
N GLU A 153 8.24 5.71 16.24
CA GLU A 153 9.56 5.82 16.86
C GLU A 153 10.18 7.22 16.69
N LYS A 154 9.93 7.88 15.56
CA LYS A 154 10.50 9.20 15.24
C LYS A 154 9.68 10.37 15.76
N TRP A 155 8.35 10.27 15.66
CA TRP A 155 7.42 11.38 15.83
C TRP A 155 6.30 11.10 16.84
N GLY A 156 6.24 9.91 17.44
CA GLY A 156 5.14 9.51 18.33
C GLY A 156 4.99 10.37 19.60
N SER A 157 6.06 11.05 20.02
CA SER A 157 6.03 12.01 21.12
C SER A 157 5.50 13.39 20.72
N ASP A 158 5.44 13.72 19.42
CA ASP A 158 4.94 15.00 18.91
C ASP A 158 3.40 15.00 18.90
N PRO A 159 2.74 15.90 19.64
CA PRO A 159 1.28 15.99 19.65
C PRO A 159 0.66 16.21 18.26
N ASN A 160 1.33 16.96 17.37
CA ASN A 160 0.85 17.21 16.01
C ASN A 160 0.88 15.94 15.15
N TYR A 161 1.89 15.09 15.34
CA TYR A 161 1.95 13.79 14.67
C TYR A 161 0.85 12.85 15.16
N ARG A 162 0.56 12.84 16.48
CA ARG A 162 -0.57 12.08 17.02
C ARG A 162 -1.91 12.53 16.46
N LEU A 163 -2.13 13.84 16.35
CA LEU A 163 -3.31 14.41 15.68
C LEU A 163 -3.40 14.01 14.22
N TYR A 164 -2.28 14.05 13.49
CA TYR A 164 -2.19 13.60 12.10
C TYR A 164 -2.62 12.13 11.99
N MET A 165 -2.08 11.25 12.82
CA MET A 165 -2.40 9.82 12.84
C MET A 165 -3.87 9.56 13.19
N ALA A 166 -4.45 10.33 14.12
CA ALA A 166 -5.82 10.15 14.58
C ALA A 166 -6.89 10.66 13.61
N ASN A 167 -6.55 11.65 12.78
CA ASN A 167 -7.47 12.32 11.86
C ASN A 167 -7.28 11.93 10.40
N THR A 168 -6.17 11.28 10.03
CA THR A 168 -5.88 10.90 8.64
C THR A 168 -6.13 9.41 8.44
N HIS A 169 -6.92 9.08 7.41
CA HIS A 169 -7.25 7.70 7.08
C HIS A 169 -5.98 6.92 6.70
N VAL A 170 -5.90 5.63 7.06
CA VAL A 170 -4.76 4.78 6.70
C VAL A 170 -4.55 4.76 5.18
N LEU A 171 -5.65 4.51 4.46
CA LEU A 171 -5.59 4.12 3.05
C LEU A 171 -6.50 4.99 2.18
N LEU A 172 -7.74 5.20 2.61
CA LEU A 172 -8.73 5.93 1.83
C LEU A 172 -8.33 7.40 1.70
N ILE A 173 -8.44 7.94 0.48
CA ILE A 173 -8.21 9.34 0.20
C ILE A 173 -9.51 10.09 0.55
N LEU A 174 -9.63 10.49 1.82
CA LEU A 174 -10.82 11.13 2.37
C LEU A 174 -10.47 12.34 3.24
N PRO A 175 -11.40 13.29 3.44
CA PRO A 175 -11.19 14.43 4.32
C PRO A 175 -10.77 14.02 5.74
N LYS A 176 -9.94 14.84 6.38
CA LYS A 176 -9.46 14.60 7.75
C LYS A 176 -10.61 14.66 8.75
N GLY A 177 -10.49 13.85 9.80
CA GLY A 177 -11.27 13.98 11.02
C GLY A 177 -10.98 15.30 11.76
N LYS A 178 -11.80 15.59 12.79
CA LYS A 178 -11.70 16.81 13.61
C LYS A 178 -11.42 16.51 15.09
N LYS A 179 -10.71 15.41 15.40
CA LYS A 179 -10.31 15.06 16.77
C LYS A 179 -9.27 16.06 17.27
N THR A 180 -9.39 16.46 18.53
CA THR A 180 -8.42 17.27 19.28
C THR A 180 -7.53 16.38 20.16
N LEU A 181 -6.48 16.95 20.75
CA LEU A 181 -5.59 16.19 21.66
C LEU A 181 -6.35 15.71 22.89
N GLU A 182 -7.22 16.55 23.45
CA GLU A 182 -8.10 16.20 24.56
C GLU A 182 -8.97 14.97 24.24
N ASN A 183 -9.51 14.89 23.02
CA ASN A 183 -10.33 13.76 22.57
C ASN A 183 -9.53 12.46 22.40
N ILE A 184 -8.21 12.54 22.23
CA ILE A 184 -7.32 11.38 22.03
C ILE A 184 -6.72 10.92 23.37
N GLU A 185 -6.42 11.86 24.27
CA GLU A 185 -5.74 11.61 25.54
C GLU A 185 -6.70 11.33 26.69
N SER A 186 -7.96 11.77 26.61
CA SER A 186 -8.98 11.38 27.56
C SER A 186 -9.36 9.91 27.30
N PRO A 187 -8.97 8.94 28.14
CA PRO A 187 -9.66 7.66 28.11
C PRO A 187 -11.12 7.96 28.44
N LEU A 188 -12.06 7.18 27.92
CA LEU A 188 -13.46 7.19 28.34
C LEU A 188 -13.51 7.16 29.87
N VAL A 189 -13.64 8.32 30.53
CA VAL A 189 -14.17 8.39 31.89
C VAL A 189 -15.63 8.05 31.67
N PRO A 190 -16.11 6.86 32.09
CA PRO A 190 -17.53 6.62 32.07
C PRO A 190 -18.13 7.74 32.91
N GLN A 191 -19.04 8.53 32.34
CA GLN A 191 -19.81 9.48 33.12
C GLN A 191 -20.39 8.68 34.29
N GLN A 192 -19.87 8.92 35.49
CA GLN A 192 -20.50 8.43 36.70
C GLN A 192 -21.89 9.05 36.66
N THR A 193 -22.90 8.23 36.38
CA THR A 193 -24.29 8.56 36.61
C THR A 193 -24.43 8.81 38.11
N SER A 194 -24.23 10.06 38.52
CA SER A 194 -24.72 10.57 39.79
C SER A 194 -26.24 10.59 39.70
N GLN A 195 -26.87 9.47 40.04
CA GLN A 195 -28.28 9.48 40.43
C GLN A 195 -28.33 9.81 41.92
N VAL A 196 -28.80 11.02 42.18
CA VAL A 196 -29.50 11.43 43.41
C VAL A 196 -30.96 11.06 43.23
#